data_AF-A0AAW0WRK0-F1
#
_entry.id   AF-A0AAW0WRK0-F1
#
_cell.length_a   1.000
_cell.length_b   1.000
_cell.length_c   1.000
_cell.angle_alpha   90.00
_cell.angle_beta   90.00
_cell.angle_gamma   90.00
#
_symmetry.space_group_name_H-M   'P 1'
#
loop_
_entity.id
_entity.type
_entity.pdbx_description
1 polymer ?
#
loop_
_entity_poly.entity_id
_entity_poly.type
_entity_poly.pdbx_seq_one_letter_code
_entity_poly.pdbx_strand_id
1 'polypeptide(L)'
;MPRKPRLPAAAVYLLLLSLGLLLYVSVRGSQEELGVAGPSRQQQQQAGVEKQHQAGAADAVRTRNIKWKKRGRTKEQLTNPHDFHLMINNVNTCNSDTTVWLLVLVSSGVANFHRRRAIRDTWGGATPLASSHAKLVFLLGNPHNTDLQTQVVEESRTYGDIIQEDFTDSYMNLTLKSVMGLKWASRYCQRASFVMKTDDDIFINMPKLITYLQEARRSRWITGCIKQKKSFRPVNVPAGLPLPPVHPLFVAGAGYVMSGDIVRELYTASLNTRIIPVEDVYVTAHLARVIGVHPPVHDTRFTCGEMVNDDCDLVQVFTGHKITPERMYHIWEKLNPNGITSPCFDF
;
A
#
# COMPACT_ATOMS: atom_id res chain seq x y z
N MET A 1 -46.77 10.37 -33.00
CA MET A 1 -45.65 9.52 -32.53
C MET A 1 -46.05 8.05 -32.72
N PRO A 2 -45.34 7.25 -33.54
CA PRO A 2 -45.70 5.86 -33.76
C PRO A 2 -45.13 4.96 -32.64
N ARG A 3 -45.95 4.02 -32.15
CA ARG A 3 -45.56 3.02 -31.13
C ARG A 3 -44.72 1.90 -31.79
N LYS A 4 -43.55 1.60 -31.22
CA LYS A 4 -42.72 0.43 -31.59
C LYS A 4 -43.44 -0.88 -31.24
N PRO A 5 -43.36 -1.93 -32.07
CA PRO A 5 -43.91 -3.25 -31.73
C PRO A 5 -43.02 -3.95 -30.69
N ARG A 6 -43.63 -4.55 -29.67
CA ARG A 6 -42.97 -5.44 -28.69
C ARG A 6 -42.99 -6.87 -29.26
N LEU A 7 -41.84 -7.55 -29.30
CA LEU A 7 -41.77 -8.97 -29.60
C LEU A 7 -42.44 -9.79 -28.48
N PRO A 8 -43.19 -10.87 -28.82
CA PRO A 8 -43.81 -11.74 -27.83
C PRO A 8 -42.76 -12.60 -27.10
N ALA A 9 -42.96 -12.79 -25.79
CA ALA A 9 -42.05 -13.50 -24.88
C ALA A 9 -41.70 -14.94 -25.32
N ALA A 10 -42.51 -15.55 -26.19
CA ALA A 10 -42.25 -16.88 -26.76
C ALA A 10 -41.02 -16.91 -27.71
N ALA A 11 -40.68 -15.79 -28.36
CA ALA A 11 -39.53 -15.72 -29.27
C ALA A 11 -38.18 -15.66 -28.53
N VAL A 12 -38.15 -15.19 -27.29
CA VAL A 12 -36.94 -15.14 -26.45
C VAL A 12 -36.59 -16.52 -25.89
N TYR A 13 -37.60 -17.35 -25.62
CA TYR A 13 -37.41 -18.69 -25.04
C TYR A 13 -36.79 -19.69 -26.03
N LEU A 14 -37.10 -19.56 -27.33
CA LEU A 14 -36.52 -20.41 -28.39
C LEU A 14 -35.05 -20.05 -28.71
N LEU A 15 -34.64 -18.80 -28.50
CA LEU A 15 -33.24 -18.37 -28.67
C LEU A 15 -32.32 -18.83 -27.52
N LEU A 16 -32.85 -19.03 -26.31
CA LEU A 16 -32.07 -19.50 -25.17
C LEU A 16 -31.82 -21.03 -25.20
N LEU A 17 -32.73 -21.81 -25.80
CA LEU A 17 -32.57 -23.27 -25.92
C LEU A 17 -31.56 -23.67 -27.00
N SER A 18 -31.37 -22.86 -28.06
CA SER A 18 -30.38 -23.16 -29.11
C SER A 18 -28.93 -22.85 -28.69
N LEU A 19 -28.72 -21.86 -27.82
CA LEU A 19 -27.40 -21.56 -27.24
C LEU A 19 -26.95 -22.59 -26.19
N GLY A 20 -27.89 -23.19 -25.45
CA GLY A 20 -27.59 -24.23 -24.46
C GLY A 20 -27.10 -25.55 -25.08
N LEU A 21 -27.56 -25.91 -26.27
CA LEU A 21 -27.13 -27.13 -26.96
C LEU A 21 -25.71 -27.00 -27.56
N LEU A 22 -25.33 -25.80 -28.01
CA LEU A 22 -24.00 -25.55 -28.58
C LEU A 22 -22.87 -25.59 -27.54
N LEU A 23 -23.15 -25.23 -26.29
CA LEU A 23 -22.16 -25.33 -25.20
C LEU A 23 -21.99 -26.78 -24.69
N TYR A 24 -23.02 -27.62 -24.78
CA TYR A 24 -22.95 -29.01 -24.31
C TYR A 24 -22.11 -29.91 -25.24
N VAL A 25 -22.03 -29.58 -26.53
CA VAL A 25 -21.24 -30.35 -27.52
C VAL A 25 -19.73 -30.03 -27.43
N SER A 26 -19.35 -28.84 -26.99
CA SER A 26 -17.92 -28.44 -26.91
C SER A 26 -17.15 -29.07 -25.74
N VAL A 27 -17.83 -29.63 -24.73
CA VAL A 27 -17.20 -30.17 -23.51
C VAL A 27 -16.90 -31.68 -23.59
N ARG A 28 -17.34 -32.38 -24.64
CA ARG A 28 -17.14 -33.85 -24.80
C ARG A 28 -15.98 -34.28 -25.71
N GLY A 29 -15.19 -33.34 -26.23
CA GLY A 29 -14.12 -33.62 -27.20
C GLY A 29 -12.71 -33.45 -26.65
N SER A 30 -12.33 -34.13 -25.56
CA SER A 30 -10.92 -34.30 -25.14
C SER A 30 -10.76 -35.21 -23.92
N GLN A 31 -10.97 -36.51 -24.10
CA GLN A 31 -10.35 -37.52 -23.25
C GLN A 31 -9.80 -38.65 -24.15
N GLU A 32 -8.53 -38.51 -24.52
CA GLU A 32 -7.72 -39.64 -24.99
C GLU A 32 -6.80 -40.10 -23.86
N GLU A 33 -6.66 -41.42 -23.80
CA GLU A 33 -5.98 -42.22 -22.80
C GLU A 33 -4.47 -41.93 -22.71
N LEU A 34 -3.94 -41.84 -21.49
CA LEU A 34 -2.50 -41.98 -21.24
C LEU A 34 -2.27 -43.11 -20.24
N GLY A 35 -1.73 -44.20 -20.79
CA GLY A 35 -1.36 -45.41 -20.09
C GLY A 35 -0.20 -45.22 -19.12
N VAL A 36 -0.22 -46.06 -18.09
CA VAL A 36 0.78 -46.19 -17.04
C VAL A 36 2.09 -46.73 -17.64
N ALA A 37 3.16 -45.93 -17.60
CA ALA A 37 4.52 -46.37 -17.90
C ALA A 37 5.35 -46.40 -16.60
N GLY A 38 5.86 -47.58 -16.26
CA GLY A 38 6.75 -47.80 -15.11
C GLY A 38 8.15 -47.19 -15.32
N PRO A 39 8.91 -47.00 -14.25
CA PRO A 39 10.19 -46.29 -14.31
C PRO A 39 11.27 -47.11 -15.02
N SER A 40 11.99 -46.46 -15.93
CA SER A 40 13.08 -47.02 -16.72
C SER A 40 14.41 -47.09 -15.94
N ARG A 41 15.23 -48.07 -16.34
CA ARG A 41 16.58 -48.39 -15.83
C ARG A 41 17.55 -47.20 -15.95
N GLN A 42 17.60 -46.34 -14.94
CA GLN A 42 18.78 -45.51 -14.65
C GLN A 42 18.86 -44.99 -13.20
N GLN A 43 18.17 -45.64 -12.26
CA GLN A 43 18.21 -45.34 -10.81
C GLN A 43 18.76 -46.53 -9.98
N GLN A 44 19.79 -47.22 -10.47
CA GLN A 44 20.39 -48.38 -9.78
C GLN A 44 21.91 -48.30 -9.62
N GLN A 45 22.46 -47.10 -9.42
CA GLN A 45 23.90 -46.96 -9.21
C GLN A 45 24.26 -45.85 -8.22
N GLN A 46 23.85 -46.01 -6.97
CA GLN A 46 24.50 -45.43 -5.78
C GLN A 46 23.89 -45.98 -4.47
N ALA A 47 23.83 -47.31 -4.37
CA ALA A 47 23.58 -48.01 -3.12
C ALA A 47 24.61 -49.15 -3.06
N GLY A 48 25.82 -48.82 -2.63
CA GLY A 48 26.93 -49.76 -2.72
C GLY A 48 28.26 -49.24 -2.22
N VAL A 49 28.28 -48.45 -1.13
CA VAL A 49 29.48 -48.26 -0.29
C VAL A 49 29.05 -48.00 1.16
N GLU A 50 28.36 -48.98 1.75
CA GLU A 50 28.22 -49.10 3.20
C GLU A 50 28.44 -50.57 3.54
N LYS A 51 29.68 -50.91 3.91
CA LYS A 51 30.10 -52.00 4.81
C LYS A 51 31.57 -52.31 4.58
N GLN A 52 32.43 -51.52 5.21
CA GLN A 52 33.69 -52.02 5.75
C GLN A 52 34.19 -51.02 6.78
N HIS A 53 34.47 -51.54 7.99
CA HIS A 53 35.03 -50.88 9.18
C HIS A 53 34.05 -50.63 10.33
N GLN A 54 33.54 -51.73 10.87
CA GLN A 54 33.35 -51.87 12.31
C GLN A 54 34.37 -52.91 12.82
N ALA A 55 35.44 -52.44 13.47
CA ALA A 55 36.10 -53.13 14.58
C ALA A 55 37.18 -52.21 15.17
N GLY A 56 37.03 -51.88 16.45
CA GLY A 56 38.15 -51.45 17.30
C GLY A 56 38.26 -49.94 17.56
N ALA A 57 37.70 -49.50 18.68
CA ALA A 57 38.31 -48.63 19.70
C ALA A 57 37.22 -47.80 20.40
N ALA A 58 36.69 -48.37 21.47
CA ALA A 58 36.05 -47.58 22.52
C ALA A 58 37.17 -46.86 23.28
N ASP A 59 37.19 -45.53 23.28
CA ASP A 59 37.69 -44.77 24.43
C ASP A 59 37.28 -43.28 24.39
N ALA A 60 36.73 -42.86 25.54
CA ALA A 60 36.65 -41.51 26.09
C ALA A 60 36.16 -40.33 25.21
N VAL A 61 34.85 -40.07 25.22
CA VAL A 61 34.31 -38.69 25.12
C VAL A 61 33.39 -38.40 26.30
N ARG A 62 33.91 -37.58 27.21
CA ARG A 62 33.28 -37.08 28.43
C ARG A 62 32.04 -36.25 28.09
N THR A 63 30.84 -36.80 28.26
CA THR A 63 29.58 -36.05 28.16
C THR A 63 29.45 -35.07 29.33
N ARG A 64 29.55 -33.77 29.04
CA ARG A 64 29.09 -32.73 29.97
C ARG A 64 27.56 -32.67 29.88
N ASN A 65 26.88 -33.14 30.93
CA ASN A 65 25.46 -32.90 31.14
C ASN A 65 25.20 -31.40 31.34
N ILE A 66 24.85 -30.70 30.27
CA ILE A 66 24.32 -29.33 30.36
C ILE A 66 22.82 -29.43 30.65
N LYS A 67 22.46 -29.25 31.92
CA LYS A 67 21.08 -28.99 32.34
C LYS A 67 20.61 -27.67 31.71
N TRP A 68 19.82 -27.74 30.65
CA TRP A 68 19.09 -26.59 30.14
C TRP A 68 18.00 -26.21 31.15
N LYS A 69 18.29 -25.25 32.03
CA LYS A 69 17.25 -24.51 32.73
C LYS A 69 16.36 -23.87 31.66
N LYS A 70 15.08 -24.23 31.61
CA LYS A 70 14.05 -23.48 30.90
C LYS A 70 14.04 -22.06 31.47
N ARG A 71 14.79 -21.15 30.85
CA ARG A 71 14.61 -19.71 31.04
C ARG A 71 13.21 -19.39 30.53
N GLY A 72 12.33 -18.95 31.42
CA GLY A 72 11.02 -18.44 31.03
C GLY A 72 11.19 -17.36 29.97
N ARG A 73 10.30 -17.35 28.96
CA ARG A 73 10.18 -16.24 28.02
C ARG A 73 9.90 -14.97 28.83
N THR A 74 10.91 -14.13 29.05
CA THR A 74 10.68 -12.71 29.31
C THR A 74 9.93 -12.17 28.10
N LYS A 75 8.76 -11.56 28.30
CA LYS A 75 8.09 -10.79 27.23
C LYS A 75 9.13 -9.82 26.67
N GLU A 76 9.54 -9.99 25.42
CA GLU A 76 10.42 -9.02 24.77
C GLU A 76 9.70 -7.67 24.78
N GLN A 77 10.29 -6.70 25.47
CA GLN A 77 9.74 -5.36 25.58
C GLN A 77 9.93 -4.67 24.22
N LEU A 78 8.81 -4.34 23.55
CA LEU A 78 8.82 -3.60 22.30
C LEU A 78 9.41 -2.20 22.51
N THR A 79 10.26 -1.75 21.58
CA THR A 79 10.85 -0.40 21.60
C THR A 79 9.78 0.68 21.44
N ASN A 80 8.81 0.47 20.54
CA ASN A 80 7.67 1.36 20.32
C ASN A 80 6.39 0.52 20.16
N PRO A 81 5.68 0.19 21.25
CA PRO A 81 4.52 -0.70 21.19
C PRO A 81 3.35 -0.18 20.33
N HIS A 82 3.29 1.13 20.06
CA HIS A 82 2.26 1.78 19.23
C HIS A 82 0.83 1.38 19.64
N ASP A 83 0.60 1.41 20.95
CA ASP A 83 -0.60 0.98 21.67
C ASP A 83 -1.65 2.10 21.79
N PHE A 84 -1.81 2.89 20.72
CA PHE A 84 -2.85 3.92 20.66
C PHE A 84 -4.23 3.31 20.42
N HIS A 85 -5.23 3.91 21.06
CA HIS A 85 -6.63 3.55 20.89
C HIS A 85 -7.13 4.04 19.52
N LEU A 86 -7.86 3.18 18.82
CA LEU A 86 -8.45 3.49 17.51
C LEU A 86 -9.81 4.16 17.72
N MET A 87 -9.84 5.49 17.57
CA MET A 87 -11.02 6.34 17.79
C MET A 87 -12.02 6.25 16.63
N ILE A 88 -11.52 6.24 15.39
CA ILE A 88 -12.31 6.09 14.17
C ILE A 88 -11.62 5.04 13.29
N ASN A 89 -12.38 4.03 12.85
CA ASN A 89 -11.82 2.86 12.17
C ASN A 89 -12.34 2.64 10.75
N ASN A 90 -13.61 3.01 10.47
CA ASN A 90 -14.25 2.80 9.16
C ASN A 90 -13.87 1.46 8.48
N VAL A 91 -14.04 0.33 9.19
CA VAL A 91 -13.60 -1.00 8.72
C VAL A 91 -14.19 -1.42 7.38
N ASN A 92 -15.36 -0.89 7.04
CA ASN A 92 -16.07 -1.22 5.80
C ASN A 92 -15.34 -0.73 4.54
N THR A 93 -14.37 0.18 4.68
CA THR A 93 -13.60 0.70 3.54
C THR A 93 -12.77 -0.38 2.84
N CYS A 94 -12.25 -1.35 3.60
CA CYS A 94 -11.57 -2.54 3.08
C CYS A 94 -12.29 -3.82 3.56
N ASN A 95 -13.61 -3.92 3.36
CA ASN A 95 -14.36 -5.12 3.71
C ASN A 95 -13.79 -6.36 2.97
N SER A 96 -13.93 -7.56 3.57
CA SER A 96 -13.44 -8.82 3.01
C SER A 96 -13.98 -9.17 1.63
N ASP A 97 -15.12 -8.60 1.26
CA ASP A 97 -15.81 -8.87 -0.01
C ASP A 97 -15.40 -7.89 -1.12
N THR A 98 -14.69 -6.81 -0.77
CA THR A 98 -14.18 -5.83 -1.75
C THR A 98 -12.73 -6.13 -2.08
N THR A 99 -12.45 -6.47 -3.34
CA THR A 99 -11.08 -6.48 -3.84
C THR A 99 -10.58 -5.05 -3.86
N VAL A 100 -9.60 -4.74 -3.00
CA VAL A 100 -8.86 -3.48 -3.04
C VAL A 100 -7.54 -3.77 -3.74
N TRP A 101 -7.28 -3.14 -4.88
CA TRP A 101 -6.01 -3.32 -5.59
C TRP A 101 -4.97 -2.29 -5.13
N LEU A 102 -5.37 -1.03 -5.00
CA LEU A 102 -4.56 0.07 -4.49
C LEU A 102 -5.22 0.72 -3.27
N LEU A 103 -4.53 0.75 -2.14
CA LEU A 103 -4.95 1.55 -0.98
C LEU A 103 -4.11 2.83 -0.92
N VAL A 104 -4.76 4.00 -0.89
CA VAL A 104 -4.13 5.30 -0.75
C VAL A 104 -4.34 5.81 0.67
N LEU A 105 -3.24 5.95 1.40
CA LEU A 105 -3.18 6.49 2.76
C LEU A 105 -2.77 7.97 2.68
N VAL A 106 -3.69 8.87 3.00
CA VAL A 106 -3.45 10.31 2.96
C VAL A 106 -3.26 10.83 4.39
N SER A 107 -2.04 11.25 4.72
CA SER A 107 -1.78 11.99 5.97
C SER A 107 -2.38 13.39 5.88
N SER A 108 -3.33 13.70 6.77
CA SER A 108 -4.01 14.99 6.80
C SER A 108 -4.02 15.57 8.22
N GLY A 109 -4.05 16.89 8.35
CA GLY A 109 -4.27 17.55 9.64
C GLY A 109 -5.75 17.52 10.02
N VAL A 110 -6.08 17.34 11.30
CA VAL A 110 -7.47 17.35 11.81
C VAL A 110 -8.32 18.51 11.27
N ALA A 111 -7.78 19.72 11.21
CA ALA A 111 -8.47 20.93 10.72
C ALA A 111 -8.52 21.08 9.19
N ASN A 112 -7.85 20.21 8.42
CA ASN A 112 -7.73 20.32 6.96
C ASN A 112 -8.96 19.79 6.20
N PHE A 113 -10.18 20.09 6.67
CA PHE A 113 -11.43 19.64 6.03
C PHE A 113 -11.50 20.03 4.55
N HIS A 114 -11.11 21.25 4.20
CA HIS A 114 -11.12 21.75 2.82
C HIS A 114 -10.17 20.97 1.91
N ARG A 115 -8.99 20.56 2.42
CA ARG A 115 -8.04 19.72 1.66
C ARG A 115 -8.63 18.33 1.40
N ARG A 116 -9.18 17.70 2.44
CA ARG A 116 -9.82 16.39 2.29
C ARG A 116 -11.00 16.44 1.32
N ARG A 117 -11.85 17.46 1.41
CA ARG A 117 -12.94 17.69 0.45
C ARG A 117 -12.41 17.86 -0.98
N ALA A 118 -11.42 18.71 -1.21
CA ALA A 118 -10.85 18.90 -2.54
C ALA A 118 -10.29 17.60 -3.12
N ILE A 119 -9.63 16.77 -2.31
CA ILE A 119 -9.15 15.45 -2.72
C ILE A 119 -10.32 14.55 -3.14
N ARG A 120 -11.39 14.46 -2.35
CA ARG A 120 -12.59 13.66 -2.68
C ARG A 120 -13.30 14.13 -3.93
N ASP A 121 -13.32 15.44 -4.16
CA ASP A 121 -14.02 16.03 -5.32
C ASP A 121 -13.17 15.97 -6.60
N THR A 122 -11.88 15.63 -6.49
CA THR A 122 -10.92 15.61 -7.61
C THR A 122 -10.27 14.24 -7.78
N TRP A 123 -8.95 14.14 -7.63
CA TRP A 123 -8.16 12.95 -7.95
C TRP A 123 -8.47 11.75 -7.03
N GLY A 124 -8.97 12.00 -5.82
CA GLY A 124 -9.37 10.99 -4.85
C GLY A 124 -10.86 10.65 -4.88
N GLY A 125 -11.59 11.07 -5.92
CA GLY A 125 -13.03 10.84 -6.04
C GLY A 125 -13.43 9.44 -6.49
N ALA A 126 -14.75 9.20 -6.56
CA ALA A 126 -15.30 7.89 -6.89
C ALA A 126 -14.87 7.39 -8.28
N THR A 127 -14.89 8.25 -9.31
CA THR A 127 -14.57 7.84 -10.68
C THR A 127 -13.11 7.41 -10.85
N PRO A 128 -12.10 8.19 -10.40
CA PRO A 128 -10.70 7.76 -10.50
C PRO A 128 -10.38 6.51 -9.68
N LEU A 129 -11.04 6.35 -8.52
CA LEU A 129 -10.82 5.21 -7.65
C LEU A 129 -11.49 3.93 -8.16
N ALA A 130 -12.73 4.03 -8.66
CA ALA A 130 -13.52 2.89 -9.10
C ALA A 130 -12.92 2.18 -10.32
N SER A 131 -12.30 2.92 -11.25
CA SER A 131 -11.68 2.34 -12.45
C SER A 131 -10.58 1.32 -12.14
N SER A 132 -10.04 1.32 -10.91
CA SER A 132 -8.86 0.55 -10.55
C SER A 132 -8.98 -0.18 -9.22
N HIS A 133 -10.20 -0.37 -8.73
CA HIS A 133 -10.45 -0.96 -7.41
C HIS A 133 -9.60 -0.30 -6.30
N ALA A 134 -9.40 1.01 -6.41
CA ALA A 134 -8.63 1.76 -5.44
C ALA A 134 -9.53 2.25 -4.29
N LYS A 135 -8.94 2.40 -3.12
CA LYS A 135 -9.59 2.99 -1.94
C LYS A 135 -8.69 4.06 -1.36
N LEU A 136 -9.28 5.11 -0.84
CA LEU A 136 -8.58 6.21 -0.18
C LEU A 136 -9.06 6.29 1.26
N VAL A 137 -8.11 6.50 2.18
CA VAL A 137 -8.42 6.85 3.58
C VAL A 137 -7.53 7.98 4.06
N PHE A 138 -8.10 8.86 4.88
CA PHE A 138 -7.40 9.93 5.56
C PHE A 138 -6.95 9.47 6.95
N LEU A 139 -5.69 9.73 7.27
CA LEU A 139 -5.06 9.39 8.54
C LEU A 139 -5.00 10.64 9.44
N LEU A 140 -5.67 10.60 10.59
CA LEU A 140 -5.73 11.69 11.56
C LEU A 140 -5.22 11.25 12.93
N GLY A 141 -4.66 12.19 13.71
CA GLY A 141 -4.44 12.03 15.14
C GLY A 141 -5.58 12.63 15.97
N ASN A 142 -5.41 12.68 17.28
CA ASN A 142 -6.30 13.36 18.22
C ASN A 142 -6.05 14.89 18.18
N PRO A 143 -7.08 15.72 17.94
CA PRO A 143 -6.97 17.18 17.98
C PRO A 143 -6.80 17.77 19.39
N HIS A 144 -7.13 17.03 20.45
CA HIS A 144 -7.30 17.52 21.83
C HIS A 144 -8.22 18.74 21.94
N ASN A 145 -9.22 18.80 21.06
CA ASN A 145 -10.22 19.85 20.98
C ASN A 145 -11.58 19.20 20.67
N THR A 146 -12.54 19.37 21.58
CA THR A 146 -13.85 18.70 21.52
C THR A 146 -14.67 19.12 20.30
N ASP A 147 -14.67 20.41 19.96
CA ASP A 147 -15.44 20.93 18.83
C ASP A 147 -14.88 20.42 17.50
N LEU A 148 -13.55 20.41 17.38
CA LEU A 148 -12.86 19.88 16.21
C LEU A 148 -13.04 18.37 16.08
N GLN A 149 -12.99 17.64 17.20
CA GLN A 149 -13.26 16.20 17.22
C GLN A 149 -14.70 15.89 16.78
N THR A 150 -15.68 16.69 17.22
CA THR A 150 -17.09 16.54 16.81
C THR A 150 -17.23 16.69 15.31
N GLN A 151 -16.62 17.71 14.71
CA GLN A 151 -16.61 17.93 13.26
C GLN A 151 -15.93 16.77 12.50
N VAL A 152 -14.83 16.23 13.00
CA VAL A 152 -14.15 15.05 12.41
C VAL A 152 -15.05 13.82 12.45
N VAL A 153 -15.79 13.60 13.55
CA VAL A 153 -16.74 12.48 13.65
C VAL A 153 -17.89 12.64 12.66
N GLU A 154 -18.42 13.85 12.48
CA GLU A 154 -19.47 14.14 11.49
C GLU A 154 -18.98 13.94 10.05
N GLU A 155 -17.77 14.41 9.74
CA GLU A 155 -17.13 14.16 8.45
C GLU A 155 -16.96 12.65 8.22
N SER A 156 -16.46 11.92 9.21
CA SER A 156 -16.29 10.46 9.11
C SER A 156 -17.62 9.74 8.91
N ARG A 157 -18.72 10.18 9.55
CA ARG A 157 -20.05 9.59 9.36
C ARG A 157 -20.56 9.82 7.93
N THR A 158 -20.21 10.95 7.34
CA THR A 158 -20.64 11.33 5.99
C THR A 158 -19.89 10.57 4.91
N TYR A 159 -18.56 10.49 5.02
CA TYR A 159 -17.71 9.95 3.94
C TYR A 159 -17.15 8.56 4.22
N GLY A 160 -17.07 8.13 5.48
CA GLY A 160 -16.61 6.78 5.85
C GLY A 160 -15.14 6.50 5.52
N ASP A 161 -14.31 7.52 5.34
CA ASP A 161 -12.94 7.38 4.82
C ASP A 161 -11.87 7.90 5.78
N ILE A 162 -12.18 8.04 7.07
CA ILE A 162 -11.24 8.54 8.10
C ILE A 162 -10.78 7.40 9.01
N ILE A 163 -9.47 7.32 9.25
CA ILE A 163 -8.87 6.50 10.31
C ILE A 163 -8.22 7.44 11.32
N GLN A 164 -8.52 7.25 12.60
CA GLN A 164 -8.03 8.11 13.67
C GLN A 164 -7.59 7.30 14.89
N GLU A 165 -6.36 7.53 15.36
CA GLU A 165 -5.87 7.01 16.63
C GLU A 165 -5.57 8.12 17.64
N ASP A 166 -5.57 7.74 18.92
CA ASP A 166 -5.43 8.62 20.07
C ASP A 166 -3.97 9.03 20.36
N PHE A 167 -3.32 9.67 19.38
CA PHE A 167 -2.05 10.39 19.59
C PHE A 167 -2.20 11.83 19.11
N THR A 168 -1.52 12.78 19.76
CA THR A 168 -1.60 14.21 19.38
C THR A 168 -1.28 14.41 17.90
N ASP A 169 -2.22 15.01 17.16
CA ASP A 169 -1.99 15.33 15.75
C ASP A 169 -1.01 16.51 15.64
N SER A 170 0.19 16.23 15.16
CA SER A 170 1.24 17.22 14.97
C SER A 170 2.24 16.77 13.91
N TYR A 171 2.98 17.73 13.35
CA TYR A 171 4.06 17.44 12.40
C TYR A 171 5.09 16.44 12.97
N MET A 172 5.43 16.58 14.26
CA MET A 172 6.40 15.69 14.93
C MET A 172 5.90 14.24 15.03
N ASN A 173 4.58 14.05 15.00
CA ASN A 173 3.92 12.74 15.10
C ASN A 173 3.49 12.17 13.74
N LEU A 174 3.93 12.74 12.61
CA LEU A 174 3.68 12.16 11.28
C LEU A 174 4.18 10.71 11.18
N THR A 175 5.27 10.38 11.87
CA THR A 175 5.78 9.01 11.89
C THR A 175 4.84 8.06 12.62
N LEU A 176 4.21 8.49 13.73
CA LEU A 176 3.16 7.71 14.39
C LEU A 176 1.96 7.53 13.46
N LYS A 177 1.58 8.57 12.72
CA LYS A 177 0.50 8.53 11.74
C LYS A 177 0.74 7.54 10.61
N SER A 178 1.96 7.46 10.06
CA SER A 178 2.29 6.43 9.07
C SER A 178 2.35 5.03 9.66
N VAL A 179 2.85 4.86 10.90
CA VAL A 179 2.80 3.56 11.59
C VAL A 179 1.35 3.12 11.83
N MET A 180 0.45 4.04 12.19
CA MET A 180 -0.99 3.79 12.26
C MET A 180 -1.55 3.35 10.90
N GLY A 181 -1.15 4.01 9.81
CA GLY A 181 -1.52 3.61 8.45
C GLY A 181 -1.09 2.18 8.12
N LEU A 182 0.16 1.81 8.43
CA LEU A 182 0.68 0.45 8.26
C LEU A 182 -0.06 -0.57 9.13
N LYS A 183 -0.32 -0.23 10.41
CA LYS A 183 -1.10 -1.04 11.35
C LYS A 183 -2.49 -1.33 10.80
N TRP A 184 -3.22 -0.29 10.40
CA TRP A 184 -4.57 -0.39 9.89
C TRP A 184 -4.62 -1.21 8.59
N ALA A 185 -3.76 -0.89 7.61
CA ALA A 185 -3.69 -1.63 6.35
C ALA A 185 -3.33 -3.10 6.57
N SER A 186 -2.39 -3.41 7.46
CA SER A 186 -2.00 -4.80 7.78
C SER A 186 -3.09 -5.61 8.47
N ARG A 187 -4.09 -4.96 9.06
CA ARG A 187 -5.18 -5.61 9.78
C ARG A 187 -6.44 -5.70 8.93
N TYR A 188 -6.82 -4.60 8.28
CA TYR A 188 -8.11 -4.45 7.62
C TYR A 188 -8.01 -4.49 6.09
N CYS A 189 -6.85 -4.21 5.50
CA CYS A 189 -6.68 -4.15 4.05
C CYS A 189 -5.58 -5.10 3.53
N GLN A 190 -5.53 -6.32 4.10
CA GLN A 190 -4.46 -7.30 3.88
C GLN A 190 -4.29 -7.77 2.42
N ARG A 191 -5.32 -7.60 1.60
CA ARG A 191 -5.33 -8.05 0.20
C ARG A 191 -4.99 -6.94 -0.80
N ALA A 192 -4.71 -5.73 -0.33
CA ALA A 192 -4.22 -4.66 -1.19
C ALA A 192 -2.95 -5.11 -1.92
N SER A 193 -2.92 -4.98 -3.26
CA SER A 193 -1.72 -5.30 -4.04
C SER A 193 -0.66 -4.22 -3.89
N PHE A 194 -1.10 -2.97 -3.73
CA PHE A 194 -0.26 -1.81 -3.51
C PHE A 194 -0.84 -0.93 -2.40
N VAL A 195 0.05 -0.30 -1.63
CA VAL A 195 -0.30 0.71 -0.65
C VAL A 195 0.52 1.95 -0.92
N MET A 196 -0.14 3.06 -1.24
CA MET A 196 0.47 4.36 -1.41
C MET A 196 0.34 5.16 -0.11
N LYS A 197 1.40 5.85 0.30
CA LYS A 197 1.33 6.93 1.29
C LYS A 197 1.56 8.26 0.60
N THR A 198 0.79 9.27 0.99
CA THR A 198 0.88 10.64 0.50
C THR A 198 0.41 11.64 1.56
N ASP A 199 0.56 12.93 1.29
CA ASP A 199 0.09 14.03 2.13
C ASP A 199 -1.12 14.76 1.48
N ASP A 200 -1.84 15.57 2.26
CA ASP A 200 -3.07 16.27 1.82
C ASP A 200 -2.83 17.57 1.01
N ASP A 201 -1.57 17.87 0.70
CA ASP A 201 -1.14 18.92 -0.22
C ASP A 201 -0.51 18.36 -1.51
N ILE A 202 -0.77 17.08 -1.78
CA ILE A 202 -0.35 16.39 -3.00
C ILE A 202 -1.53 16.25 -3.97
N PHE A 203 -1.29 16.54 -5.25
CA PHE A 203 -2.15 16.11 -6.34
C PHE A 203 -1.61 14.82 -6.95
N ILE A 204 -2.47 13.82 -7.17
CA ILE A 204 -2.07 12.54 -7.78
C ILE A 204 -2.71 12.39 -9.15
N ASN A 205 -1.88 12.18 -10.19
CA ASN A 205 -2.36 11.71 -11.47
C ASN A 205 -2.67 10.20 -11.39
N MET A 206 -3.85 9.88 -10.86
CA MET A 206 -4.29 8.51 -10.60
C MET A 206 -4.21 7.61 -11.85
N PRO A 207 -4.76 7.98 -13.02
CA PRO A 207 -4.67 7.14 -14.22
C PRO A 207 -3.23 6.74 -14.57
N LYS A 208 -2.30 7.71 -14.52
CA LYS A 208 -0.90 7.46 -14.86
C LYS A 208 -0.21 6.55 -13.84
N LEU A 209 -0.46 6.79 -12.55
CA LEU A 209 0.06 5.95 -11.47
C LEU A 209 -0.44 4.51 -11.58
N ILE A 210 -1.73 4.32 -11.84
CA ILE A 210 -2.36 3.01 -12.01
C ILE A 210 -1.69 2.24 -13.15
N THR A 211 -1.58 2.84 -14.34
CA THR A 211 -0.94 2.21 -15.50
C THR A 211 0.47 1.72 -15.16
N TYR A 212 1.28 2.58 -14.52
CA TYR A 212 2.62 2.21 -14.10
C TYR A 212 2.65 1.02 -13.13
N LEU A 213 1.78 1.00 -12.12
CA LEU A 213 1.75 -0.07 -11.13
C LEU A 213 1.27 -1.40 -11.73
N GLN A 214 0.34 -1.36 -12.70
CA GLN A 214 -0.10 -2.53 -13.46
C GLN A 214 1.05 -3.11 -14.31
N GLU A 215 1.86 -2.25 -14.93
CA GLU A 215 3.02 -2.65 -15.75
C GLU A 215 4.18 -3.18 -14.90
N ALA A 216 4.43 -2.58 -13.73
CA ALA A 216 5.58 -2.94 -12.89
C ALA A 216 5.53 -4.42 -12.47
N ARG A 217 4.34 -4.93 -12.08
CA ARG A 217 4.12 -6.32 -11.60
C ARG A 217 5.16 -6.78 -10.57
N ARG A 218 5.60 -5.86 -9.69
CA ARG A 218 6.66 -6.09 -8.68
C ARG A 218 6.09 -6.38 -7.30
N SER A 219 6.77 -7.25 -6.57
CA SER A 219 6.57 -7.56 -5.14
C SER A 219 7.81 -7.17 -4.34
N ARG A 220 7.69 -7.12 -3.00
CA ARG A 220 8.76 -6.74 -2.07
C ARG A 220 9.55 -5.48 -2.44
N TRP A 221 8.87 -4.37 -2.71
CA TRP A 221 9.52 -3.13 -3.13
C TRP A 221 8.83 -1.87 -2.64
N ILE A 222 9.60 -0.77 -2.65
CA ILE A 222 9.13 0.59 -2.40
C ILE A 222 9.60 1.44 -3.57
N THR A 223 8.74 2.30 -4.10
CA THR A 223 9.05 3.23 -5.19
C THR A 223 8.61 4.65 -4.88
N GLY A 224 9.35 5.61 -5.40
CA GLY A 224 9.14 7.04 -5.20
C GLY A 224 10.32 7.85 -5.74
N CYS A 225 10.34 9.15 -5.46
CA CYS A 225 11.54 9.93 -5.72
C CYS A 225 12.59 9.70 -4.63
N ILE A 226 13.76 9.16 -4.97
CA ILE A 226 14.87 9.01 -4.02
C ILE A 226 15.58 10.35 -3.81
N LYS A 227 15.67 10.78 -2.55
CA LYS A 227 16.51 11.92 -2.18
C LYS A 227 17.94 11.43 -1.95
N GLN A 228 18.89 11.96 -2.71
CA GLN A 228 20.32 11.61 -2.57
C GLN A 228 21.00 12.26 -1.34
N LYS A 229 20.24 12.91 -0.44
CA LYS A 229 20.78 13.60 0.73
C LYS A 229 21.02 12.61 1.87
N LYS A 230 22.30 12.28 2.13
CA LYS A 230 22.72 11.39 3.23
C LYS A 230 22.44 11.98 4.62
N SER A 231 22.55 13.30 4.76
CA SER A 231 22.13 14.04 5.96
C SER A 231 20.90 14.87 5.59
N PHE A 232 19.78 14.62 6.26
CA PHE A 232 18.53 15.32 6.01
C PHE A 232 17.83 15.58 7.33
N ARG A 233 17.60 16.87 7.62
CA ARG A 233 16.74 17.31 8.71
C ARG A 233 15.67 18.23 8.12
N PRO A 234 14.37 17.88 8.24
CA PRO A 234 13.31 18.79 7.86
C PRO A 234 13.38 20.10 8.69
N VAL A 235 13.00 21.22 8.08
CA VAL A 235 12.98 22.55 8.73
C VAL A 235 12.16 22.54 10.02
N ASN A 236 11.10 21.74 10.06
CA ASN A 236 10.15 21.66 11.17
C ASN A 236 10.62 20.72 12.29
N VAL A 237 11.79 20.07 12.16
CA VAL A 237 12.38 19.24 13.21
C VAL A 237 13.45 20.05 13.95
N PRO A 238 13.28 20.35 15.25
CA PRO A 238 14.22 21.16 16.02
C PRO A 238 15.65 20.61 15.98
N ALA A 239 16.65 21.50 15.89
CA ALA A 239 18.06 21.10 15.77
C ALA A 239 18.58 20.25 16.95
N GLY A 240 18.07 20.49 18.17
CA GLY A 240 18.46 19.77 19.37
C GLY A 240 17.92 18.33 19.47
N LEU A 241 17.03 17.90 18.57
CA LEU A 241 16.50 16.54 18.59
C LEU A 241 17.50 15.57 17.95
N PRO A 242 17.95 14.52 18.66
CA PRO A 242 18.97 13.60 18.15
C PRO A 242 18.41 12.77 16.99
N LEU A 243 19.03 12.92 15.81
CA LEU A 243 18.77 12.11 14.63
C LEU A 243 20.04 11.33 14.25
N PRO A 244 19.92 10.16 13.62
CA PRO A 244 21.06 9.51 12.98
C PRO A 244 21.78 10.50 12.05
N PRO A 245 23.12 10.59 12.10
CA PRO A 245 23.87 11.57 11.31
C PRO A 245 23.81 11.28 9.81
N VAL A 246 23.54 10.02 9.44
CA VAL A 246 23.37 9.56 8.07
C VAL A 246 22.15 8.66 7.99
N HIS A 247 21.39 8.80 6.90
CA HIS A 247 20.27 7.93 6.57
C HIS A 247 20.61 7.04 5.36
N PRO A 248 20.10 5.79 5.32
CA PRO A 248 20.04 5.03 4.08
C PRO A 248 19.28 5.80 2.99
N LEU A 249 19.40 5.40 1.72
CA LEU A 249 18.58 5.98 0.65
C LEU A 249 17.09 5.82 0.99
N PHE A 250 16.37 6.92 0.90
CA PHE A 250 14.95 7.01 1.22
C PHE A 250 14.22 7.74 0.09
N VAL A 251 12.91 7.51 -0.01
CA VAL A 251 12.05 8.23 -0.95
C VAL A 251 11.39 9.43 -0.27
N ALA A 252 11.11 10.48 -1.03
CA ALA A 252 10.50 11.70 -0.54
C ALA A 252 9.04 11.50 -0.10
N GLY A 253 8.63 12.21 0.96
CA GLY A 253 7.25 12.18 1.48
C GLY A 253 6.14 12.67 0.55
N ALA A 254 6.47 13.29 -0.59
CA ALA A 254 5.50 13.78 -1.60
C ALA A 254 4.72 12.66 -2.32
N GLY A 255 5.02 11.41 -2.01
CA GLY A 255 4.29 10.23 -2.44
C GLY A 255 5.23 9.06 -2.63
N TYR A 256 4.88 7.92 -2.04
CA TYR A 256 5.57 6.66 -2.30
C TYR A 256 4.59 5.48 -2.31
N VAL A 257 4.94 4.45 -3.07
CA VAL A 257 4.15 3.22 -3.17
C VAL A 257 4.97 2.05 -2.63
N MET A 258 4.31 1.24 -1.82
CA MET A 258 4.82 -0.03 -1.29
C MET A 258 4.00 -1.15 -1.92
N SER A 259 4.64 -2.27 -2.23
CA SER A 259 3.87 -3.50 -2.51
C SER A 259 3.16 -3.97 -1.25
N GLY A 260 1.94 -4.48 -1.40
CA GLY A 260 1.10 -4.83 -0.25
C GLY A 260 1.67 -5.95 0.62
N ASP A 261 2.47 -6.83 0.02
CA ASP A 261 3.11 -7.98 0.67
C ASP A 261 4.10 -7.59 1.78
N ILE A 262 4.62 -6.35 1.79
CA ILE A 262 5.58 -5.88 2.81
C ILE A 262 4.94 -5.05 3.92
N VAL A 263 3.67 -4.64 3.80
CA VAL A 263 3.03 -3.70 4.74
C VAL A 263 3.01 -4.24 6.17
N ARG A 264 2.72 -5.53 6.35
CA ARG A 264 2.73 -6.19 7.66
C ARG A 264 4.15 -6.31 8.23
N GLU A 265 5.14 -6.60 7.40
CA GLU A 265 6.55 -6.65 7.82
C GLU A 265 7.03 -5.27 8.28
N LEU A 266 6.71 -4.20 7.53
CA LEU A 266 7.01 -2.82 7.90
C LEU A 266 6.36 -2.44 9.23
N TYR A 267 5.06 -2.73 9.42
CA TYR A 267 4.40 -2.50 10.71
C TYR A 267 5.11 -3.25 11.83
N THR A 268 5.42 -4.53 11.66
CA THR A 268 6.09 -5.35 12.68
C THR A 268 7.49 -4.81 13.02
N ALA A 269 8.27 -4.41 12.01
CA ALA A 269 9.59 -3.79 12.18
C ALA A 269 9.50 -2.47 12.97
N SER A 270 8.42 -1.71 12.79
CA SER A 270 8.21 -0.43 13.48
C SER A 270 8.11 -0.58 15.00
N LEU A 271 7.65 -1.73 15.48
CA LEU A 271 7.48 -1.98 16.90
C LEU A 271 8.81 -2.10 17.66
N ASN A 272 9.91 -2.38 16.96
CA ASN A 272 11.23 -2.59 17.53
C ASN A 272 12.30 -1.61 17.00
N THR A 273 11.97 -0.78 16.01
CA THR A 273 12.91 0.19 15.42
C THR A 273 12.72 1.58 16.02
N ARG A 274 13.75 2.15 16.65
CA ARG A 274 13.64 3.48 17.30
C ARG A 274 13.00 4.52 16.36
N ILE A 275 11.92 5.15 16.83
CA ILE A 275 11.21 6.17 16.05
C ILE A 275 12.04 7.44 15.86
N ILE A 276 11.92 8.06 14.70
CA ILE A 276 12.46 9.39 14.39
C ILE A 276 11.34 10.27 13.81
N PRO A 277 11.29 11.58 14.06
CA PRO A 277 10.26 12.48 13.53
C PRO A 277 10.55 12.90 12.08
N VAL A 278 10.94 11.94 11.24
CA VAL A 278 11.16 12.11 9.79
C VAL A 278 10.54 10.90 9.12
N GLU A 279 9.26 11.01 8.83
CA GLU A 279 8.38 9.87 8.51
C GLU A 279 8.84 9.09 7.27
N ASP A 280 9.14 9.79 6.19
CA ASP A 280 9.55 9.21 4.91
C ASP A 280 10.90 8.47 5.04
N VAL A 281 11.86 9.04 5.78
CA VAL A 281 13.12 8.39 6.16
C VAL A 281 12.87 7.17 7.06
N TYR A 282 11.98 7.28 8.05
CA TYR A 282 11.69 6.18 8.96
C TYR A 282 11.14 4.96 8.21
N VAL A 283 10.07 5.13 7.44
CA VAL A 283 9.40 4.04 6.73
C VAL A 283 10.29 3.49 5.61
N THR A 284 10.79 4.36 4.73
CA THR A 284 11.36 3.93 3.45
C THR A 284 12.85 3.68 3.46
N ALA A 285 13.53 4.06 4.55
CA ALA A 285 14.93 3.70 4.79
C ALA A 285 15.11 2.79 6.01
N HIS A 286 14.71 3.22 7.21
CA HIS A 286 15.02 2.44 8.43
C HIS A 286 14.22 1.14 8.50
N LEU A 287 12.89 1.20 8.39
CA LEU A 287 12.06 -0.01 8.40
C LEU A 287 12.33 -0.90 7.18
N ALA A 288 12.39 -0.29 6.00
CA ALA A 288 12.71 -0.99 4.75
C ALA A 288 14.03 -1.77 4.85
N ARG A 289 15.06 -1.19 5.49
CA ARG A 289 16.33 -1.88 5.75
C ARG A 289 16.21 -3.05 6.71
N VAL A 290 15.42 -2.92 7.77
CA VAL A 290 15.17 -4.01 8.73
C VAL A 290 14.54 -5.23 8.06
N ILE A 291 13.64 -5.01 7.10
CA ILE A 291 12.93 -6.09 6.38
C ILE A 291 13.61 -6.54 5.08
N GLY A 292 14.83 -6.03 4.80
CA GLY A 292 15.60 -6.39 3.61
C GLY A 292 15.06 -5.83 2.29
N VAL A 293 14.21 -4.80 2.32
CA VAL A 293 13.67 -4.11 1.14
C VAL A 293 14.45 -2.82 0.89
N HIS A 294 15.72 -2.95 0.50
CA HIS A 294 16.57 -1.81 0.21
C HIS A 294 17.55 -2.10 -0.95
N PRO A 295 17.97 -1.08 -1.73
CA PRO A 295 17.45 0.28 -1.74
C PRO A 295 16.02 0.37 -2.34
N PRO A 296 15.27 1.45 -2.06
CA PRO A 296 14.03 1.71 -2.80
C PRO A 296 14.32 1.94 -4.30
N VAL A 297 13.27 1.87 -5.11
CA VAL A 297 13.33 2.08 -6.56
C VAL A 297 13.03 3.55 -6.85
N HIS A 298 13.92 4.20 -7.60
CA HIS A 298 13.71 5.58 -8.03
C HIS A 298 12.80 5.63 -9.27
N ASP A 299 11.80 6.51 -9.24
CA ASP A 299 11.07 6.90 -10.44
C ASP A 299 10.91 8.43 -10.46
N THR A 300 11.33 9.05 -11.57
CA THR A 300 11.39 10.51 -11.74
C THR A 300 10.01 11.15 -11.91
N ARG A 301 8.97 10.35 -12.12
CA ARG A 301 7.59 10.83 -12.19
C ARG A 301 6.99 11.09 -10.80
N PHE A 302 7.64 10.68 -9.71
CA PHE A 302 7.31 11.21 -8.39
C PHE A 302 8.05 12.52 -8.17
N THR A 303 7.38 13.56 -7.68
CA THR A 303 8.06 14.78 -7.23
C THR A 303 8.86 14.53 -5.95
N CYS A 304 10.00 15.19 -5.80
CA CYS A 304 10.91 15.01 -4.66
C CYS A 304 10.67 16.07 -3.58
N GLY A 305 9.51 16.72 -3.59
CA GLY A 305 9.14 17.82 -2.70
C GLY A 305 9.27 19.21 -3.33
N GLU A 306 9.62 19.30 -4.62
CA GLU A 306 9.56 20.53 -5.40
C GLU A 306 8.11 20.96 -5.62
N MET A 307 7.89 22.27 -5.70
CA MET A 307 6.60 22.81 -6.10
C MET A 307 6.43 22.62 -7.60
N VAL A 308 5.29 22.09 -8.02
CA VAL A 308 4.91 22.09 -9.44
C VAL A 308 4.53 23.51 -9.82
N ASN A 309 5.17 24.09 -10.83
CA ASN A 309 4.90 25.47 -11.25
C ASN A 309 3.85 25.53 -12.35
N ASP A 310 3.94 24.67 -13.36
CA ASP A 310 2.95 24.53 -14.42
C ASP A 310 2.02 23.35 -14.12
N ASP A 311 0.70 23.59 -14.11
CA ASP A 311 -0.28 22.53 -13.89
C ASP A 311 -0.21 21.43 -14.96
N CYS A 312 0.21 21.76 -16.18
CA CYS A 312 0.31 20.79 -17.28
C CYS A 312 1.50 19.83 -17.13
N ASP A 313 2.49 20.15 -16.28
CA ASP A 313 3.55 19.21 -15.91
C ASP A 313 2.96 17.93 -15.26
N LEU A 314 1.77 18.02 -14.66
CA LEU A 314 1.07 16.89 -14.02
C LEU A 314 0.56 15.86 -15.02
N VAL A 315 0.50 16.16 -16.32
CA VAL A 315 0.32 15.15 -17.36
C VAL A 315 1.53 14.19 -17.39
N GLN A 316 2.72 14.70 -17.06
CA GLN A 316 3.97 13.96 -17.15
C GLN A 316 4.41 13.28 -15.86
N VAL A 317 3.91 13.70 -14.70
CA VAL A 317 4.27 13.15 -13.39
C VAL A 317 3.11 12.40 -12.71
N PHE A 318 3.43 11.57 -11.72
CA PHE A 318 2.47 10.89 -10.85
C PHE A 318 2.00 11.80 -9.71
N THR A 319 2.90 12.61 -9.13
CA THR A 319 2.59 13.43 -7.96
C THR A 319 3.01 14.87 -8.16
N GLY A 320 2.18 15.82 -7.72
CA GLY A 320 2.53 17.22 -7.60
C GLY A 320 2.43 17.69 -6.16
N HIS A 321 3.46 18.36 -5.64
CA HIS A 321 3.53 18.77 -4.24
C HIS A 321 3.26 20.27 -4.02
N LYS A 322 2.79 20.61 -2.82
CA LYS A 322 2.35 21.95 -2.39
C LYS A 322 1.18 22.50 -3.20
N ILE A 323 0.19 21.66 -3.46
CA ILE A 323 -1.03 22.03 -4.18
C ILE A 323 -2.10 22.47 -3.17
N THR A 324 -2.68 23.65 -3.39
CA THR A 324 -3.80 24.15 -2.57
C THR A 324 -5.11 23.50 -3.00
N PRO A 325 -6.15 23.47 -2.15
CA PRO A 325 -7.47 22.96 -2.52
C PRO A 325 -7.99 23.53 -3.85
N GLU A 326 -7.93 24.85 -4.01
CA GLU A 326 -8.40 25.57 -5.20
C GLU A 326 -7.62 25.12 -6.44
N ARG A 327 -6.30 25.00 -6.30
CA ARG A 327 -5.43 24.53 -7.38
C ARG A 327 -5.69 23.06 -7.73
N MET A 328 -6.08 22.20 -6.78
CA MET A 328 -6.48 20.82 -7.09
C MET A 328 -7.67 20.79 -8.05
N TYR A 329 -8.68 21.64 -7.84
CA TYR A 329 -9.82 21.74 -8.75
C TYR A 329 -9.41 22.24 -10.14
N HIS A 330 -8.60 23.30 -10.21
CA HIS A 330 -8.10 23.82 -11.49
C HIS A 330 -7.28 22.79 -12.28
N ILE A 331 -6.39 22.06 -11.61
CA ILE A 331 -5.64 20.97 -12.22
C ILE A 331 -6.61 19.87 -12.69
N TRP A 332 -7.56 19.48 -11.85
CA TRP A 332 -8.51 18.40 -12.16
C TRP A 332 -9.32 18.69 -13.43
N GLU A 333 -9.83 19.92 -13.56
CA GLU A 333 -10.54 20.40 -14.75
C GLU A 333 -9.64 20.40 -16.00
N LYS A 334 -8.40 20.87 -15.86
CA LYS A 334 -7.42 20.84 -16.95
C LYS A 334 -7.07 19.42 -17.37
N LEU A 335 -6.96 18.46 -16.45
CA LEU A 335 -6.57 17.09 -16.78
C LEU A 335 -7.73 16.21 -17.25
N ASN A 336 -8.97 16.53 -16.88
CA ASN A 336 -10.17 15.76 -17.23
C ASN A 336 -11.23 16.67 -17.85
N PRO A 337 -11.05 17.12 -19.10
CA PRO A 337 -11.98 18.05 -19.67
C PRO A 337 -13.31 17.35 -19.97
N ASN A 338 -14.42 17.99 -19.58
CA ASN A 338 -15.79 17.53 -19.88
C ASN A 338 -16.16 17.80 -21.36
N GLY A 339 -15.36 17.30 -22.31
CA GLY A 339 -15.59 17.47 -23.76
C GLY A 339 -14.99 18.72 -24.40
N ILE A 340 -14.12 19.46 -23.69
CA ILE A 340 -13.28 20.53 -24.25
C ILE A 340 -11.88 19.93 -24.53
N THR A 341 -11.12 20.43 -25.51
CA THR A 341 -9.70 20.04 -25.62
C THR A 341 -8.96 20.56 -24.39
N SER A 342 -8.29 19.66 -23.67
CA SER A 342 -7.56 20.11 -22.49
C SER A 342 -6.30 20.87 -22.95
N PRO A 343 -6.04 22.06 -22.37
CA PRO A 343 -4.89 22.87 -22.75
C PRO A 343 -3.55 22.18 -22.44
N CYS A 344 -3.56 21.09 -21.68
CA CYS A 344 -2.36 20.32 -21.34
C CYS A 344 -2.07 19.17 -22.32
N PHE A 345 -2.95 18.91 -23.30
CA PHE A 345 -2.73 17.91 -24.34
C PHE A 345 -2.67 18.53 -25.76
N ASP A 346 -2.86 19.84 -25.88
CA ASP A 346 -2.69 20.59 -27.12
C ASP A 346 -1.21 20.99 -27.27
N PHE A 347 -0.37 20.08 -27.80
CA PHE A 347 1.04 20.34 -28.13
C PHE A 347 1.38 19.94 -29.57
#